data_AF-A0A060C1X3-F1
#
_entry.id   AF-A0A060C1X3-F1
#
_cell.length_a   1.000
_cell.length_b   1.000
_cell.length_c   1.000
_cell.angle_alpha   90.00
_cell.angle_beta   90.00
_cell.angle_gamma   90.00
#
_symmetry.space_group_name_H-M   'P 1'
#
loop_
_entity.id
_entity.type
_entity.pdbx_description
1 polymer ?
#
loop_
_entity_poly.entity_id
_entity_poly.type
_entity_poly.pdbx_seq_one_letter_code
_entity_poly.pdbx_strand_id
1 'polypeptide(L)' 'MEDKGNIKVSVLMLTYNQEQYINEAIRSVMLQKTDFPFEVVIGNDGSTDETEAICRVWYDNYPEQVVL' A
#
# COMPACT_ATOMS: atom_id res chain seq x y z
N MET A 1 -6.22 -15.71 -9.74
CA MET A 1 -6.12 -14.27 -9.43
C MET A 1 -7.20 -13.60 -10.25
N GLU A 2 -8.24 -13.09 -9.59
CA GLU A 2 -9.33 -12.40 -10.27
C GLU A 2 -8.80 -11.13 -10.96
N ASP A 3 -9.31 -10.86 -12.15
CA ASP A 3 -8.97 -9.69 -12.96
C ASP A 3 -9.44 -8.43 -12.21
N LYS A 4 -8.52 -7.73 -11.52
CA LYS A 4 -8.76 -6.53 -10.68
C LYS A 4 -9.22 -5.29 -11.48
N GLY A 5 -9.79 -5.48 -12.66
CA GLY A 5 -9.88 -4.46 -13.69
C GLY A 5 -8.48 -4.10 -14.21
N ASN A 6 -8.43 -3.41 -15.35
CA ASN A 6 -7.16 -3.03 -15.97
C ASN A 6 -6.46 -1.92 -15.16
N ILE A 7 -5.79 -2.29 -14.05
CA ILE A 7 -4.97 -1.39 -13.23
C ILE A 7 -4.01 -0.64 -14.14
N LYS A 8 -4.12 0.70 -14.14
CA LYS A 8 -3.35 1.54 -15.05
C LYS A 8 -1.99 1.93 -14.48
N VAL A 9 -1.91 2.04 -13.15
CA VAL A 9 -0.73 2.46 -12.40
C VAL A 9 -0.60 1.59 -11.16
N SER A 10 0.61 1.07 -10.93
CA SER A 10 1.00 0.44 -9.66
C SER A 10 2.06 1.31 -8.98
N VAL A 11 1.79 1.73 -7.75
CA VAL A 11 2.72 2.52 -6.93
C VAL A 11 3.51 1.56 -6.04
N LEU A 12 4.79 1.38 -6.34
CA LEU A 12 5.67 0.54 -5.52
C LEU A 12 6.19 1.34 -4.31
N MET A 13 6.02 0.79 -3.11
CA MET A 13 6.49 1.36 -1.85
C MET A 13 7.35 0.35 -1.11
N LEU A 14 8.66 0.55 -1.09
CA LEU A 14 9.59 -0.26 -0.29
C LEU A 14 9.77 0.38 1.08
N THR A 15 9.73 -0.42 2.15
CA THR A 15 9.83 0.09 3.51
C THR A 15 10.65 -0.82 4.42
N TYR A 16 11.34 -0.21 5.39
CA TYR A 16 12.06 -0.88 6.47
C TYR A 16 12.16 0.06 7.67
N ASN A 17 11.62 -0.37 8.81
CA ASN A 17 11.56 0.37 10.07
C ASN A 17 11.08 1.83 9.92
N GLN A 18 9.88 2.00 9.36
CA GLN A 18 9.24 3.29 9.06
C GLN A 18 7.93 3.50 9.84
N GLU A 19 7.78 2.93 11.05
CA GLU A 19 6.52 3.00 11.80
C GLU A 19 5.95 4.43 11.95
N GLN A 20 6.82 5.43 12.02
CA GLN A 20 6.45 6.84 12.19
C GLN A 20 5.88 7.50 10.92
N TYR A 21 6.14 6.92 9.74
CA TYR A 21 5.88 7.58 8.46
C TYR A 21 5.03 6.75 7.50
N ILE A 22 5.09 5.43 7.61
CA ILE A 22 4.45 4.52 6.65
C ILE A 22 2.94 4.75 6.54
N ASN A 23 2.27 5.08 7.65
CA ASN A 23 0.84 5.36 7.62
C ASN A 23 0.49 6.58 6.75
N GLU A 24 1.18 7.70 6.93
CA GLU A 24 0.94 8.91 6.15
C GLU A 24 1.42 8.77 4.70
N ALA A 25 2.49 7.99 4.46
CA ALA A 25 2.95 7.67 3.12
C ALA A 25 1.89 6.89 2.32
N ILE A 26 1.35 5.80 2.87
CA ILE A 26 0.27 5.02 2.24
C ILE A 26 -0.96 5.93 2.04
N ARG A 27 -1.37 6.67 3.07
CA ARG A 27 -2.51 7.61 2.99
C ARG A 27 -2.36 8.60 1.84
N SER A 28 -1.16 9.16 1.63
CA SER A 28 -0.91 10.14 0.57
C SER A 28 -1.17 9.60 -0.84
N VAL A 29 -0.86 8.31 -1.07
CA VAL A 29 -1.14 7.60 -2.31
C VAL A 29 -2.64 7.30 -2.43
N MET A 30 -3.26 6.82 -1.35
CA MET A 30 -4.69 6.49 -1.33
C MET A 30 -5.61 7.71 -1.51
N LEU A 31 -5.15 8.92 -1.20
CA LEU A 31 -5.90 10.16 -1.38
C LEU A 31 -5.82 10.77 -2.80
N GLN A 32 -5.05 10.17 -3.72
CA GLN A 32 -4.96 10.67 -5.08
C GLN A 32 -6.33 10.61 -5.78
N LYS A 33 -6.64 11.66 -6.54
CA LYS A 33 -7.85 11.74 -7.38
C LYS A 33 -7.44 11.51 -8.83
N THR A 34 -7.84 10.37 -9.37
CA THR A 34 -7.51 9.94 -10.74
C THR A 34 -8.77 9.51 -11.48
N ASP A 35 -8.70 9.51 -12.81
CA ASP A 35 -9.74 8.96 -13.71
C ASP A 35 -9.41 7.53 -14.17
N PHE A 36 -8.36 6.93 -13.61
CA PHE A 36 -7.93 5.56 -13.83
C PHE A 36 -7.76 4.80 -12.50
N PRO A 37 -7.95 3.47 -12.50
CA PRO A 37 -7.69 2.64 -11.34
C PRO A 37 -6.18 2.49 -11.10
N PHE A 38 -5.78 2.50 -9.83
CA PHE A 38 -4.41 2.25 -9.40
C PHE A 38 -4.38 1.34 -8.17
N GLU A 39 -3.21 0.77 -7.91
CA GLU A 39 -2.93 0.01 -6.70
C GLU A 39 -1.63 0.51 -6.04
N VAL A 40 -1.46 0.21 -4.75
CA VAL A 40 -0.21 0.38 -4.03
C VAL A 40 0.34 -0.99 -3.63
N VAL A 41 1.57 -1.26 -4.03
CA VAL A 41 2.29 -2.51 -3.76
C VAL A 41 3.37 -2.20 -2.73
N ILE A 42 3.26 -2.77 -1.54
CA ILE A 42 4.12 -2.46 -0.40
C ILE A 42 5.04 -3.64 -0.13
N GLY A 43 6.34 -3.44 -0.31
CA GLY A 43 7.35 -4.42 0.08
C GLY A 43 7.99 -4.05 1.40
N ASN A 44 7.68 -4.79 2.48
CA ASN A 44 8.38 -4.64 3.75
C ASN A 44 9.61 -5.56 3.81
N ASP A 45 10.80 -4.99 3.99
CA ASP A 45 12.07 -5.73 4.03
C ASP A 45 12.38 -6.26 5.44
N GLY A 46 11.41 -6.94 6.07
CA GLY A 46 11.59 -7.57 7.37
C GLY A 46 11.74 -6.58 8.54
N SER A 47 10.98 -5.48 8.53
CA SER A 47 10.94 -4.53 9.67
C SER A 47 10.71 -5.23 11.01
N THR A 48 11.37 -4.71 12.04
CA THR A 48 11.27 -5.20 13.42
C THR A 48 10.44 -4.29 14.33
N ASP A 49 9.89 -3.22 13.76
CA ASP A 49 9.01 -2.25 14.41
C ASP A 49 7.54 -2.43 13.94
N GLU A 50 6.66 -1.48 14.24
CA GLU A 50 5.23 -1.59 13.89
C GLU A 50 4.93 -1.39 12.39
N THR A 51 5.93 -1.18 11.54
CA THR A 51 5.75 -0.94 10.09
C THR A 51 4.88 -2.01 9.44
N GLU A 52 5.19 -3.28 9.70
CA GLU A 52 4.47 -4.40 9.11
C GLU A 52 3.01 -4.43 9.58
N ALA A 53 2.77 -4.22 10.88
CA ALA A 53 1.42 -4.20 11.45
C ALA A 53 0.57 -3.10 10.80
N ILE A 54 1.14 -1.91 10.59
CA ILE A 54 0.46 -0.79 9.91
C ILE A 54 0.13 -1.16 8.46
N CYS A 55 1.06 -1.80 7.72
CA CYS A 55 0.82 -2.26 6.36
C CYS A 55 -0.34 -3.28 6.29
N ARG A 56 -0.42 -4.24 7.23
CA ARG A 56 -1.56 -5.19 7.31
C ARG A 56 -2.89 -4.48 7.51
N VAL A 57 -2.95 -3.48 8.39
CA VAL A 57 -4.19 -2.70 8.60
C VAL A 57 -4.67 -2.05 7.29
N TRP A 58 -3.76 -1.53 6.48
CA TRP A 58 -4.12 -0.97 5.16
C TRP A 58 -4.61 -2.05 4.18
N TYR A 59 -3.93 -3.20 4.13
CA TYR A 59 -4.35 -4.34 3.31
C TYR A 59 -5.75 -4.84 3.68
N ASP A 60 -6.02 -5.03 4.97
CA ASP A 60 -7.29 -5.55 5.46
C ASP A 60 -8.47 -4.59 5.16
N ASN A 61 -8.23 -3.28 5.19
CA ASN A 61 -9.24 -2.27 4.89
C ASN A 61 -9.44 -2.03 3.37
N TYR A 62 -8.42 -2.27 2.55
CA TYR A 62 -8.43 -1.99 1.11
C TYR A 62 -7.80 -3.13 0.28
N PRO A 63 -8.30 -4.38 0.37
CA PRO A 63 -7.64 -5.54 -0.23
C PRO A 63 -7.63 -5.51 -1.78
N GLU A 64 -8.48 -4.70 -2.38
CA GLU A 64 -8.51 -4.50 -3.84
C GLU A 64 -7.39 -3.54 -4.30
N GLN A 65 -7.06 -2.52 -3.50
CA GLN A 65 -6.11 -1.45 -3.85
C GLN A 65 -4.72 -1.61 -3.23
N VAL A 66 -4.60 -2.33 -2.12
CA VAL A 66 -3.33 -2.54 -1.40
C VAL A 66 -2.86 -3.98 -1.60
N VAL A 67 -1.59 -4.15 -1.93
CA VAL A 67 -0.92 -5.45 -2.07
C VAL A 67 0.32 -5.45 -1.16
N LEU A 68 0.53 -6.53 -0.42
CA LEU A 68 1.71 -6.77 0.44
C LEU A 68 2.57 -7.89 -0.14
#